data_AF-A0A0A0M9Z3-F1
#
_entry.id   AF-A0A0A0M9Z3-F1
#
_cell.length_a   1.000
_cell.length_b   1.000
_cell.length_c   1.000
_cell.angle_alpha   90.00
_cell.angle_beta   90.00
_cell.angle_gamma   90.00
#
_symmetry.space_group_name_H-M   'P 1'
#
loop_
_entity.id
_entity.type
_entity.pdbx_description
1 polymer ?
#
loop_
_entity_poly.entity_id
_entity_poly.type
_entity_poly.pdbx_seq_one_letter_code
_entity_poly.pdbx_strand_id
1 'polypeptide(L)'
;MAAVRSYYSAISAGDYAGAHRLWAGDGSASGQSLEQFANGFADTADVRVHMMEPQPAGGGAAGTQRITVPVTLDTTRRDGSSVQFTGSYTLSRPADGSGDWRIDSADLREVQR
;
A
#
# COMPACT_ATOMS: atom_id res chain seq x y z
N MET A 1 6.19 10.18 4.81
CA MET A 1 6.03 9.03 3.90
C MET A 1 4.88 9.30 2.95
N ALA A 2 5.18 9.78 1.74
CA ALA A 2 4.17 10.21 0.78
C ALA A 2 3.51 9.04 0.04
N ALA A 3 4.25 7.99 -0.31
CA ALA A 3 3.76 6.91 -1.19
C ALA A 3 2.48 6.21 -0.71
N VAL A 4 2.43 5.73 0.55
CA VAL A 4 1.24 5.06 1.10
C VAL A 4 0.05 6.02 1.20
N ARG A 5 0.30 7.28 1.55
CA ARG A 5 -0.75 8.30 1.63
C ARG A 5 -1.29 8.64 0.24
N SER A 6 -0.40 8.86 -0.74
CA SER A 6 -0.75 9.08 -2.15
C SER A 6 -1.49 7.88 -2.73
N TYR A 7 -1.11 6.67 -2.34
CA TYR A 7 -1.75 5.42 -2.74
C TYR A 7 -3.21 5.37 -2.29
N TYR A 8 -3.48 5.58 -0.99
CA TYR A 8 -4.85 5.62 -0.49
C TYR A 8 -5.64 6.84 -0.99
N SER A 9 -4.96 7.97 -1.25
CA SER A 9 -5.60 9.12 -1.88
C SER A 9 -6.03 8.83 -3.32
N ALA A 10 -5.22 8.12 -4.11
CA ALA A 10 -5.55 7.74 -5.47
C ALA A 10 -6.69 6.72 -5.49
N ILE A 11 -6.69 5.73 -4.59
CA ILE A 11 -7.81 4.80 -4.40
C ILE A 11 -9.09 5.55 -4.05
N SER A 12 -9.03 6.48 -3.09
CA SER A 12 -10.20 7.28 -2.69
C SER A 12 -10.71 8.18 -3.82
N ALA A 13 -9.84 8.62 -4.73
CA ALA A 13 -10.21 9.39 -5.92
C ALA A 13 -10.73 8.49 -7.07
N GLY A 14 -10.72 7.17 -6.92
CA GLY A 14 -11.03 6.22 -7.99
C GLY A 14 -9.93 6.07 -9.04
N ASP A 15 -8.76 6.67 -8.82
CA ASP A 15 -7.58 6.54 -9.68
C ASP A 15 -6.79 5.28 -9.33
N TYR A 16 -7.38 4.12 -9.62
CA TYR A 16 -6.73 2.82 -9.39
C TYR A 16 -5.48 2.64 -10.25
N ALA A 17 -5.44 3.25 -11.43
CA ALA A 17 -4.27 3.21 -12.31
C ALA A 17 -3.09 3.96 -11.68
N GLY A 18 -3.31 5.18 -11.19
CA GLY A 18 -2.31 5.94 -10.44
C GLY A 18 -1.85 5.20 -9.18
N ALA A 19 -2.80 4.61 -8.43
CA ALA A 19 -2.49 3.81 -7.25
C ALA A 19 -1.61 2.58 -7.57
N HIS A 20 -1.94 1.85 -8.64
CA HIS A 20 -1.20 0.66 -9.09
C HIS A 20 0.24 1.02 -9.49
N ARG A 21 0.45 2.16 -10.16
CA ARG A 21 1.80 2.61 -10.57
C ARG A 21 2.73 3.03 -9.44
N LEU A 22 2.20 3.27 -8.23
CA LEU A 22 3.02 3.52 -7.04
C LEU A 22 3.74 2.27 -6.56
N TRP A 23 3.31 1.09 -6.99
CA TRP A 23 4.04 -0.15 -6.75
C TRP A 23 5.28 -0.24 -7.63
N ALA A 24 6.33 -0.88 -7.11
CA ALA A 24 7.54 -1.15 -7.87
C ALA A 24 7.23 -1.96 -9.14
N GLY A 25 7.98 -1.70 -10.21
CA GLY A 25 7.72 -2.30 -11.52
C GLY A 25 6.39 -1.87 -12.16
N ASP A 26 5.96 -0.61 -11.93
CA ASP A 26 4.75 0.01 -12.48
C ASP A 26 3.49 -0.83 -12.20
N GLY A 27 3.36 -1.34 -10.97
CA GLY A 27 2.24 -2.21 -10.57
C GLY A 27 2.59 -3.69 -10.45
N SER A 28 3.67 -4.15 -11.08
CA SER A 28 4.05 -5.57 -11.07
C SER A 28 4.28 -6.12 -9.65
N ALA A 29 4.83 -5.31 -8.75
CA ALA A 29 5.07 -5.70 -7.36
C ALA A 29 3.80 -5.90 -6.53
N SER A 30 2.63 -5.41 -6.99
CA SER A 30 1.35 -5.70 -6.34
C SER A 30 0.91 -7.16 -6.49
N GLY A 31 1.55 -7.91 -7.42
CA GLY A 31 1.20 -9.29 -7.74
C GLY A 31 -0.17 -9.43 -8.44
N GLN A 32 -0.82 -8.32 -8.80
CA GLN A 32 -2.17 -8.29 -9.33
C GLN A 32 -2.23 -7.43 -10.60
N SER A 33 -3.13 -7.79 -11.53
CA SER A 33 -3.46 -6.91 -12.65
C SER A 33 -4.23 -5.68 -12.17
N LEU A 34 -4.22 -4.59 -12.94
CA LEU A 34 -4.98 -3.38 -12.61
C LEU A 34 -6.48 -3.69 -12.40
N GLU A 35 -7.06 -4.58 -13.18
CA GLU A 35 -8.45 -5.00 -13.03
C GLU A 35 -8.69 -5.77 -11.72
N GLN A 36 -7.81 -6.71 -11.35
CA GLN A 36 -7.91 -7.43 -10.08
C GLN A 36 -7.78 -6.47 -8.89
N PHE A 37 -6.81 -5.55 -8.99
CA PHE A 37 -6.59 -4.50 -8.02
C PHE A 37 -7.83 -3.62 -7.84
N ALA A 38 -8.38 -3.08 -8.93
CA ALA A 38 -9.59 -2.25 -8.89
C ALA A 38 -10.81 -3.02 -8.36
N ASN A 39 -10.99 -4.29 -8.76
CA ASN A 39 -12.06 -5.15 -8.25
C ASN A 39 -11.94 -5.41 -6.74
N GLY A 40 -10.72 -5.54 -6.20
CA GLY A 40 -10.49 -5.68 -4.76
C GLY A 40 -10.99 -4.48 -3.94
N PHE A 41 -11.00 -3.29 -4.52
CA PHE A 41 -11.55 -2.08 -3.90
C PHE A 41 -13.00 -1.77 -4.30
N ALA A 42 -13.57 -2.47 -5.28
CA ALA A 42 -14.92 -2.18 -5.78
C ALA A 42 -16.02 -2.36 -4.71
N ASP A 43 -15.83 -3.30 -3.79
CA ASP A 43 -16.75 -3.55 -2.66
C ASP A 43 -16.45 -2.67 -1.44
N THR A 44 -15.35 -1.92 -1.46
CA THR A 44 -14.96 -1.01 -0.38
C THR A 44 -15.75 0.29 -0.47
N ALA A 45 -16.44 0.66 0.61
CA ALA A 45 -17.13 1.94 0.74
C ALA A 45 -16.25 3.01 1.40
N ASP A 46 -15.51 2.64 2.46
CA ASP A 46 -14.59 3.52 3.17
C ASP A 46 -13.35 2.72 3.61
N VAL A 47 -12.18 3.34 3.60
CA VAL A 47 -10.94 2.76 4.14
C VAL A 47 -10.25 3.81 4.99
N ARG A 48 -10.04 3.48 6.26
CA ARG A 48 -9.21 4.28 7.17
C ARG A 48 -7.87 3.60 7.34
N VAL A 49 -6.83 4.23 6.83
CA VAL A 49 -5.45 3.78 7.01
C VAL A 49 -4.82 4.45 8.22
N HIS A 50 -4.42 3.65 9.19
CA HIS A 50 -3.64 4.05 10.35
C HIS A 50 -2.20 3.60 10.15
N MET A 51 -1.32 4.56 9.82
CA MET A 51 0.11 4.31 9.65
C MET A 51 0.83 4.50 10.99
N MET A 52 1.61 3.50 11.39
CA MET A 52 2.52 3.59 12.54
C MET A 52 3.90 4.10 12.12
N GLU A 53 4.79 4.31 13.11
CA GLU A 53 6.16 4.76 12.88
C GLU A 53 6.93 3.80 11.96
N PRO A 54 7.49 4.30 10.85
CA PRO A 54 8.25 3.45 9.94
C PRO A 54 9.57 3.02 10.52
N GLN A 55 9.86 1.75 10.32
CA GLN A 55 11.07 1.10 10.78
C GLN A 55 12.01 0.89 9.59
N PRO A 56 13.34 1.01 9.78
CA PRO A 56 14.30 0.62 8.76
C PRO A 56 14.12 -0.86 8.41
N ALA A 57 13.91 -1.16 7.14
CA ALA A 57 13.90 -2.54 6.69
C ALA A 57 15.36 -2.94 6.44
N GLY A 58 15.89 -3.84 7.28
CA GLY A 58 17.22 -4.41 7.05
C GLY A 58 17.30 -5.10 5.68
N GLY A 59 18.48 -5.09 5.06
CA GLY A 59 18.70 -5.79 3.80
C GLY A 59 18.35 -5.02 2.52
N GLY A 60 18.44 -3.69 2.53
CA GLY A 60 18.51 -2.92 1.29
C GLY A 60 19.73 -3.34 0.47
N ALA A 61 19.56 -3.62 -0.82
CA ALA A 61 20.69 -3.78 -1.73
C ALA A 61 21.55 -2.50 -1.71
N ALA A 62 22.86 -2.61 -1.95
CA ALA A 62 23.74 -1.44 -2.03
C ALA A 62 23.17 -0.45 -3.07
N GLY A 63 22.72 0.73 -2.60
CA GLY A 63 22.07 1.73 -3.44
C GLY A 63 20.55 1.88 -3.31
N THR A 64 19.89 1.11 -2.43
CA THR A 64 18.43 1.23 -2.20
C THR A 64 18.11 1.36 -0.72
N GLN A 65 17.37 2.41 -0.35
CA GLN A 65 16.83 2.56 1.00
C GLN A 65 15.49 1.84 1.09
N ARG A 66 15.34 0.97 2.08
CA ARG A 66 14.10 0.23 2.34
C ARG A 66 13.60 0.52 3.76
N ILE A 67 12.29 0.73 3.88
CA ILE A 67 11.61 0.90 5.17
C ILE A 67 10.36 0.04 5.22
N THR A 68 9.99 -0.39 6.42
CA THR A 68 8.75 -1.09 6.70
C THR A 68 7.84 -0.16 7.47
N VAL A 69 6.63 0.04 6.98
CA VAL A 69 5.59 0.87 7.60
C VAL A 69 4.50 -0.05 8.11
N PRO A 70 4.42 -0.32 9.42
CA PRO A 70 3.29 -1.06 9.97
C PRO A 70 2.01 -0.24 9.78
N VAL A 71 0.94 -0.90 9.39
CA VAL A 71 -0.36 -0.27 9.14
C VAL A 71 -1.51 -1.10 9.70
N THR A 72 -2.57 -0.39 10.07
CA THR A 72 -3.88 -0.95 10.33
C THR A 72 -4.87 -0.28 9.40
N LEU A 73 -5.75 -1.06 8.77
CA LEU A 73 -6.78 -0.61 7.85
C LEU A 73 -8.12 -0.99 8.45
N ASP A 74 -8.98 0.00 8.62
CA ASP A 74 -10.39 -0.22 8.93
C ASP A 74 -11.20 0.01 7.67
N THR A 75 -11.62 -1.08 7.04
CA THR A 75 -12.38 -1.10 5.80
C THR A 75 -13.86 -1.26 6.11
N THR A 76 -14.68 -0.35 5.62
CA THR A 76 -16.15 -0.51 5.60
C THR A 76 -16.55 -0.94 4.20
N ARG A 77 -17.18 -2.10 4.09
CA ARG A 77 -17.72 -2.62 2.83
C ARG A 77 -19.08 -2.00 2.52
N ARG A 78 -19.48 -2.06 1.25
CA ARG A 78 -20.77 -1.52 0.79
C ARG A 78 -21.99 -2.21 1.39
N ASP A 79 -21.84 -3.46 1.82
CA ASP A 79 -22.87 -4.20 2.55
C ASP A 79 -23.06 -3.75 4.00
N GLY A 80 -22.23 -2.81 4.49
CA GLY A 80 -22.24 -2.30 5.85
C GLY A 80 -21.36 -3.10 6.83
N SER A 81 -20.72 -4.18 6.37
CA SER A 81 -19.77 -4.93 7.20
C SER A 81 -18.44 -4.18 7.32
N SER A 82 -17.86 -4.21 8.52
CA SER A 82 -16.55 -3.61 8.78
C SER A 82 -15.49 -4.70 8.94
N VAL A 83 -14.42 -4.62 8.18
CA VAL A 83 -13.29 -5.54 8.21
C VAL A 83 -12.04 -4.78 8.60
N GLN A 84 -11.30 -5.31 9.55
CA GLN A 84 -10.01 -4.74 9.92
C GLN A 84 -8.89 -5.56 9.26
N PHE A 85 -7.95 -4.89 8.63
CA PHE A 85 -6.71 -5.50 8.16
C PHE A 85 -5.56 -4.95 8.97
N THR A 86 -4.63 -5.81 9.35
CA THR A 86 -3.38 -5.39 10.02
C THR A 86 -2.21 -5.93 9.23
N GLY A 87 -1.11 -5.20 9.20
CA GLY A 87 0.01 -5.60 8.38
C GLY A 87 1.11 -4.57 8.30
N SER A 88 1.89 -4.67 7.24
CA SER A 88 2.96 -3.71 6.97
C SER A 88 3.22 -3.55 5.48
N TYR A 89 3.61 -2.33 5.11
CA TYR A 89 4.05 -1.98 3.77
C TYR A 89 5.57 -1.88 3.74
N THR A 90 6.20 -2.57 2.80
CA THR A 90 7.62 -2.37 2.52
C THR A 90 7.75 -1.35 1.41
N LEU A 91 8.42 -0.24 1.71
CA LEU A 91 8.71 0.80 0.75
C LEU A 91 10.19 0.79 0.41
N SER A 92 10.50 1.00 -0.86
CA SER A 92 11.87 1.13 -1.36
C SER A 92 12.03 2.41 -2.16
N ARG A 93 13.20 3.04 -2.07
CA ARG A 93 13.60 4.14 -2.95
C ARG A 93 15.09 4.08 -3.26
N PRO A 94 15.55 4.69 -4.36
CA PRO A 94 16.98 4.90 -4.60
C PRO A 94 17.65 5.62 -3.41
N ALA A 95 18.78 5.10 -2.94
CA ALA A 95 19.51 5.66 -1.81
C ALA A 95 20.15 7.03 -2.14
N ASP A 96 20.34 7.31 -3.42
CA ASP A 96 20.78 8.62 -3.93
C ASP A 96 19.67 9.71 -3.86
N GLY A 97 18.44 9.32 -3.51
CA GLY A 97 17.29 10.22 -3.42
C GLY A 97 16.74 10.69 -4.75
N SER A 98 17.20 10.15 -5.88
CA SER A 98 16.76 10.52 -7.23
C SER A 98 15.33 10.07 -7.57
N GLY A 99 14.76 9.17 -6.78
CA GLY A 99 13.43 8.61 -7.01
C GLY A 99 12.52 8.68 -5.79
N ASP A 100 11.22 8.65 -6.06
CA ASP A 100 10.17 8.56 -5.05
C ASP A 100 10.11 7.19 -4.39
N TRP A 101 9.53 7.16 -3.19
CA TRP A 101 9.19 5.91 -2.51
C TRP A 101 8.19 5.12 -3.33
N ARG A 102 8.48 3.84 -3.54
CA ARG A 102 7.59 2.88 -4.20
C ARG A 102 7.25 1.74 -3.26
N ILE A 103 6.08 1.15 -3.47
CA ILE A 103 5.63 -0.01 -2.70
C ILE A 103 6.28 -1.27 -3.29
N ASP A 104 7.16 -1.90 -2.53
CA ASP A 104 7.88 -3.12 -2.90
C ASP A 104 7.01 -4.35 -2.62
N SER A 105 6.34 -4.35 -1.47
CA SER A 105 5.41 -5.39 -1.05
C SER A 105 4.45 -4.85 0.02
N ALA A 106 3.31 -5.51 0.16
CA ALA A 106 2.42 -5.34 1.29
C ALA A 106 2.07 -6.71 1.85
N ASP A 107 2.27 -6.89 3.16
CA ASP A 107 1.73 -8.04 3.89
C ASP A 107 0.56 -7.49 4.71
N LEU A 108 -0.66 -7.71 4.23
CA LEU A 108 -1.89 -7.34 4.93
C LEU A 108 -2.64 -8.61 5.25
N ARG A 109 -3.08 -8.73 6.50
CA ARG A 109 -3.86 -9.87 6.98
C ARG A 109 -5.19 -9.36 7.50
N GLU A 110 -6.25 -9.96 6.99
CA GLU A 110 -7.59 -9.76 7.54
C GLU A 110 -7.59 -10.26 8.98
N VAL A 111 -8.00 -9.39 9.90
CA VAL A 111 -8.26 -9.75 11.29
C VAL A 111 -9.76 -10.00 11.39
N GLN A 112 -10.14 -11.27 11.25
CA GLN A 112 -11.50 -11.67 11.59
C GLN A 112 -11.69 -11.51 13.10
N ARG A 113 -12.68 -10.70 13.46
CA ARG A 113 -13.10 -10.47 14.84
C ARG A 113 -14.15 -11.51 15.22
#